data_AF-A0A6J3BG69-F1
#
_entry.id   AF-A0A6J3BG69-F1
#
_cell.length_a   1.000
_cell.length_b   1.000
_cell.length_c   1.000
_cell.angle_alpha   90.00
_cell.angle_beta   90.00
_cell.angle_gamma   90.00
#
_symmetry.space_group_name_H-M   'P 1'
#
loop_
_entity.id
_entity.type
_entity.pdbx_description
1 polymer ?
#
loop_
_entity_poly.entity_id
_entity_poly.type
_entity_poly.pdbx_seq_one_letter_code
_entity_poly.pdbx_strand_id
1 'polypeptide(L)'
;MITAEAVAESAVSVAPGAEAATGVPEREEPVWPWKDAPIRALVQRIHQLQAERAQAFRRLEEGHRQYLSSGPPYDFPRYRSTVHEVTQIFAAASREVMAVEAELAGPRVQPLLASHVRSLQQLEETRLATVALLQLMGAPELTGQEDTVQMHQLKMNSHPLL
;
A
#
# COMPACT_ATOMS: atom_id res chain seq x y z
N MET A 1 -6.98 -53.03 -26.94
CA MET A 1 -6.49 -51.63 -26.94
C MET A 1 -6.87 -51.02 -28.27
N ILE A 2 -7.71 -50.01 -28.43
CA ILE A 2 -8.58 -49.19 -27.56
C ILE A 2 -9.75 -48.80 -28.49
N THR A 3 -11.01 -49.04 -28.08
CA THR A 3 -12.22 -48.54 -28.75
C THR A 3 -12.63 -47.18 -28.18
N ALA A 4 -13.18 -46.33 -29.04
CA ALA A 4 -13.73 -45.01 -28.74
C ALA A 4 -15.21 -45.06 -28.26
N GLU A 5 -15.77 -43.87 -27.99
CA GLU A 5 -17.17 -43.50 -27.61
C GLU A 5 -17.52 -43.62 -26.10
N ALA A 6 -18.26 -42.72 -25.44
CA ALA A 6 -19.01 -41.52 -25.82
C ALA A 6 -19.07 -40.55 -24.60
N VAL A 7 -18.90 -39.23 -24.81
CA VAL A 7 -19.92 -38.17 -24.70
C VAL A 7 -20.71 -38.13 -23.38
N ALA A 8 -20.45 -37.10 -22.58
CA ALA A 8 -21.44 -36.47 -21.73
C ALA A 8 -21.34 -34.95 -21.93
N GLU A 9 -22.29 -34.40 -22.69
CA GLU A 9 -22.63 -32.99 -22.72
C GLU A 9 -22.98 -32.52 -21.31
N SER A 10 -22.42 -31.38 -20.88
CA SER A 10 -23.02 -30.58 -19.82
C SER A 10 -23.35 -29.22 -20.39
N ALA A 11 -24.65 -29.01 -20.55
CA ALA A 11 -25.25 -27.91 -21.26
C ALA A 11 -24.91 -26.56 -20.63
N VAL A 12 -24.56 -25.64 -21.51
CA VAL A 12 -24.54 -24.20 -21.34
C VAL A 12 -25.88 -23.71 -20.77
N SER A 13 -25.83 -22.90 -19.72
CA SER A 13 -26.92 -22.00 -19.36
C SER A 13 -26.43 -20.57 -19.55
N VAL A 14 -26.85 -19.96 -20.66
CA VAL A 14 -26.74 -18.54 -20.94
C VAL A 14 -28.15 -17.97 -20.88
N ALA A 15 -28.34 -16.96 -20.05
CA ALA A 15 -29.41 -15.98 -20.19
C ALA A 15 -28.92 -14.62 -19.65
N PRO A 16 -29.41 -13.50 -20.20
CA PRO A 16 -28.56 -12.41 -20.62
C PRO A 16 -28.79 -11.11 -19.84
N GLY A 17 -27.89 -10.15 -20.03
CA GLY A 17 -28.20 -8.72 -19.94
C GLY A 17 -27.85 -8.05 -18.62
N ALA A 18 -26.63 -7.55 -18.52
CA ALA A 18 -26.38 -6.26 -17.88
C ALA A 18 -25.40 -5.51 -18.76
N GLU A 19 -25.92 -4.48 -19.40
CA GLU A 19 -25.29 -3.66 -20.40
C GLU A 19 -23.99 -3.02 -19.91
N ALA A 20 -23.12 -2.81 -20.88
CA ALA A 20 -21.96 -1.95 -20.83
C ALA A 20 -22.20 -0.64 -20.06
N ALA A 21 -21.50 -0.46 -18.95
CA ALA A 21 -21.07 0.85 -18.47
C ALA A 21 -20.01 0.66 -17.39
N THR A 22 -18.75 0.65 -17.80
CA THR A 22 -17.70 1.54 -17.27
C THR A 22 -16.43 1.13 -17.98
N GLY A 23 -16.03 1.94 -18.97
CA GLY A 23 -14.66 1.92 -19.42
C GLY A 23 -13.78 2.04 -18.19
N VAL A 24 -12.93 1.03 -17.97
CA VAL A 24 -11.77 1.21 -17.11
C VAL A 24 -11.08 2.43 -17.71
N PRO A 25 -10.95 3.56 -16.99
CA PRO A 25 -10.18 4.67 -17.53
C PRO A 25 -8.81 4.06 -17.80
N GLU A 26 -8.39 4.02 -19.07
CA GLU A 26 -6.99 3.79 -19.41
C GLU A 26 -6.25 4.77 -18.53
N ARG A 27 -5.61 4.25 -17.48
CA ARG A 27 -4.69 5.03 -16.68
C ARG A 27 -3.58 5.32 -17.68
N GLU A 28 -3.63 6.50 -18.28
CA GLU A 28 -2.54 7.01 -19.12
C GLU A 28 -1.27 6.76 -18.33
N GLU A 29 -0.50 5.77 -18.75
CA GLU A 29 0.78 5.48 -18.13
C GLU A 29 1.61 6.74 -18.35
N PRO A 30 2.11 7.37 -17.27
CA PRO A 30 2.92 8.57 -17.42
C PRO A 30 4.09 8.25 -18.35
N VAL A 31 4.12 8.93 -19.51
CA VAL A 31 5.25 8.84 -20.43
C VAL A 31 6.41 9.54 -19.76
N TRP A 32 7.30 8.76 -19.18
CA TRP A 32 8.43 9.31 -18.45
C TRP A 32 9.49 9.84 -19.43
N PRO A 33 9.98 11.07 -19.25
CA PRO A 33 10.97 11.67 -20.15
C PRO A 33 12.41 11.15 -19.88
N TRP A 34 12.55 9.88 -19.51
CA TRP A 34 13.85 9.31 -19.12
C TRP A 34 14.74 8.99 -20.30
N LYS A 35 14.18 8.66 -21.48
CA LYS A 35 14.94 8.15 -22.63
C LYS A 35 16.18 8.98 -22.97
N ASP A 36 16.04 10.30 -23.01
CA ASP A 36 17.11 11.23 -23.42
C ASP A 36 17.80 11.94 -22.24
N ALA A 37 17.36 11.69 -21.00
CA ALA A 37 17.90 12.37 -19.82
C ALA A 37 19.34 11.90 -19.49
N PRO A 38 20.22 12.75 -18.97
CA PRO A 38 21.54 12.29 -18.50
C PRO A 38 21.39 11.42 -17.25
N ILE A 39 22.30 10.45 -17.01
CA ILE A 39 22.25 9.57 -15.82
C ILE A 39 22.16 10.39 -14.52
N ARG A 40 22.85 11.52 -14.45
CA ARG A 40 22.77 12.45 -13.31
C ARG A 40 21.33 12.89 -13.01
N ALA A 41 20.51 13.14 -14.02
CA ALA A 41 19.12 13.54 -13.84
C ALA A 41 18.27 12.42 -13.24
N LEU A 42 18.51 11.16 -13.65
CA LEU A 42 17.83 9.99 -13.08
C LEU A 42 18.19 9.84 -11.59
N VAL A 43 19.47 9.97 -11.25
CA VAL A 43 19.94 9.93 -9.85
C VAL A 43 19.35 11.07 -9.03
N GLN A 44 19.34 12.30 -9.55
CA GLN A 44 18.70 13.45 -8.90
C GLN A 44 17.21 13.22 -8.69
N ARG A 45 16.52 12.62 -9.66
CA ARG A 45 15.10 12.30 -9.51
C ARG A 45 14.88 11.27 -8.40
N ILE A 46 15.70 10.24 -8.30
CA ILE A 46 15.62 9.27 -7.19
C ILE A 46 15.73 10.00 -5.84
N HIS A 47 16.67 10.94 -5.68
CA HIS A 47 16.77 11.73 -4.45
C HIS A 47 15.51 12.56 -4.18
N GLN A 48 14.93 13.17 -5.21
CA GLN A 48 13.69 13.93 -5.08
C GLN A 48 12.51 13.03 -4.66
N LEU A 49 12.39 11.85 -5.26
CA LEU A 49 11.37 10.85 -4.90
C LEU A 49 11.54 10.37 -3.46
N GLN A 50 12.77 10.24 -2.98
CA GLN A 50 13.04 9.91 -1.58
C GLN A 50 12.66 11.06 -0.63
N ALA A 51 12.87 12.32 -1.04
CA ALA A 51 12.41 13.47 -0.27
C ALA A 51 10.88 13.56 -0.20
N GLU A 52 10.19 13.30 -1.31
CA GLU A 52 8.72 13.23 -1.40
C GLU A 52 8.17 12.15 -0.47
N ARG A 53 8.75 10.94 -0.50
CA ARG A 53 8.39 9.84 0.41
C ARG A 53 8.65 10.17 1.88
N ALA A 54 9.79 10.78 2.19
CA ALA A 54 10.10 11.22 3.54
C ALA A 54 9.07 12.24 4.06
N GLN A 55 8.60 13.15 3.20
CA GLN A 55 7.52 14.07 3.53
C GLN A 55 6.18 13.35 3.72
N ALA A 56 5.87 12.37 2.88
CA ALA A 56 4.67 11.56 3.00
C ALA A 56 4.64 10.75 4.31
N PHE A 57 5.77 10.17 4.73
CA PHE A 57 5.90 9.53 6.04
C PHE A 57 5.65 10.51 7.19
N ARG A 58 6.23 11.72 7.16
CA ARG A 58 5.97 12.74 8.19
C ARG A 58 4.50 13.14 8.25
N ARG A 59 3.83 13.28 7.10
CA ARG A 59 2.38 13.57 7.03
C ARG A 59 1.56 12.44 7.63
N LEU A 60 1.92 11.19 7.34
CA LEU A 60 1.25 10.02 7.90
C LEU A 60 1.41 9.92 9.41
N GLU A 61 2.62 10.15 9.93
CA GLU A 61 2.93 10.17 11.36
C GLU A 61 2.14 11.27 12.09
N GLU A 62 2.12 12.49 11.52
CA GLU A 62 1.32 13.60 12.03
C GLU A 62 -0.18 13.26 12.05
N GLY A 63 -0.70 12.73 10.94
CA GLY A 63 -2.10 12.31 10.84
C GLY A 63 -2.46 11.26 11.88
N HIS A 64 -1.58 10.29 12.11
CA HIS A 64 -1.79 9.24 13.11
C HIS A 64 -1.76 9.78 14.53
N ARG A 65 -0.81 10.67 14.86
CA ARG A 65 -0.79 11.32 16.18
C ARG A 65 -2.02 12.20 16.41
N GLN A 66 -2.48 12.93 15.40
CA GLN A 66 -3.73 13.70 15.47
C GLN A 66 -4.92 12.77 15.73
N TYR A 67 -5.00 11.64 15.02
CA TYR A 67 -6.01 10.61 15.23
C TYR A 67 -6.04 10.14 16.69
N LEU A 68 -4.90 9.71 17.25
CA LEU A 68 -4.81 9.26 18.64
C LEU A 68 -5.18 10.37 19.64
N SER A 69 -4.77 11.61 19.38
CA SER A 69 -5.04 12.75 20.26
C SER A 69 -6.48 13.27 20.20
N SER A 70 -7.25 12.89 19.17
CA SER A 70 -8.64 13.37 19.01
C SER A 70 -9.58 12.88 20.12
N GLY A 71 -9.21 11.81 20.82
CA GLY A 71 -10.00 11.21 21.89
C GLY A 71 -11.35 10.69 21.39
N PRO A 72 -12.21 10.13 22.26
CA PRO A 72 -13.55 9.75 21.87
C PRO A 72 -14.45 10.98 21.63
N PRO A 73 -15.14 11.10 20.48
CA PRO A 73 -15.11 10.20 19.34
C PRO A 73 -13.91 10.46 18.40
N TYR A 74 -13.20 9.40 18.01
CA TYR A 74 -12.04 9.52 17.13
C TYR A 74 -12.43 10.03 15.74
N ASP A 75 -11.64 10.96 15.19
CA ASP A 75 -11.84 11.48 13.83
C ASP A 75 -11.23 10.54 12.76
N PHE A 76 -11.83 9.34 12.65
CA PHE A 76 -11.42 8.34 11.67
C PHE A 76 -11.56 8.83 10.21
N PRO A 77 -12.63 9.56 9.80
CA PRO A 77 -12.74 10.07 8.43
C PRO A 77 -11.55 10.93 8.01
N ARG A 78 -11.09 11.84 8.87
CA ARG A 78 -9.92 12.68 8.57
C ARG A 78 -8.63 11.87 8.49
N TYR A 79 -8.44 10.91 9.40
CA TYR A 79 -7.27 10.04 9.37
C TYR A 79 -7.24 9.19 8.09
N ARG A 80 -8.38 8.59 7.72
CA ARG A 80 -8.53 7.80 6.49
C ARG A 80 -8.19 8.62 5.24
N SER A 81 -8.65 9.87 5.15
CA SER A 81 -8.30 10.76 4.05
C SER A 81 -6.79 11.00 3.98
N THR A 82 -6.14 11.21 5.13
CA THR A 82 -4.68 11.38 5.20
C THR A 82 -3.94 10.13 4.73
N VAL A 83 -4.35 8.94 5.19
CA VAL A 83 -3.79 7.66 4.73
C VAL A 83 -3.94 7.53 3.22
N HIS A 84 -5.13 7.80 2.68
CA HIS A 84 -5.41 7.68 1.26
C HIS A 84 -4.51 8.58 0.40
N GLU A 85 -4.39 9.87 0.77
CA GLU A 85 -3.51 10.83 0.09
C GLU A 85 -2.05 10.36 0.11
N VAL A 86 -1.56 9.94 1.28
CA VAL A 86 -0.20 9.44 1.44
C VAL A 86 0.04 8.18 0.61
N THR A 87 -0.90 7.23 0.58
CA THR A 87 -0.83 6.03 -0.25
C THR A 87 -0.69 6.38 -1.74
N GLN A 88 -1.42 7.39 -2.23
CA GLN A 88 -1.30 7.82 -3.62
C GLN A 88 0.09 8.39 -3.92
N ILE A 89 0.66 9.20 -3.01
CA ILE A 89 2.02 9.75 -3.16
C ILE A 89 3.05 8.61 -3.22
N PHE A 90 2.99 7.64 -2.30
CA PHE A 90 3.88 6.48 -2.33
C PHE A 90 3.73 5.67 -3.62
N ALA A 91 2.50 5.43 -4.06
CA ALA A 91 2.23 4.67 -5.27
C ALA A 91 2.77 5.38 -6.52
N ALA A 92 2.60 6.70 -6.62
CA ALA A 92 3.15 7.49 -7.71
C ALA A 92 4.69 7.44 -7.71
N ALA A 93 5.32 7.69 -6.56
CA ALA A 93 6.76 7.63 -6.43
C ALA A 93 7.32 6.24 -6.77
N SER A 94 6.65 5.16 -6.36
CA SER A 94 7.05 3.78 -6.67
C SER A 94 7.00 3.46 -8.15
N ARG A 95 5.96 3.88 -8.86
CA ARG A 95 5.89 3.70 -10.32
C ARG A 95 7.03 4.43 -11.02
N GLU A 96 7.36 5.63 -10.57
CA GLU A 96 8.45 6.41 -11.17
C GLU A 96 9.83 5.81 -10.88
N VAL A 97 10.07 5.32 -9.66
CA VAL A 97 11.30 4.59 -9.31
C VAL A 97 11.46 3.33 -10.16
N MET A 98 10.39 2.57 -10.38
CA MET A 98 10.40 1.40 -11.26
C MET A 98 10.75 1.78 -12.71
N ALA A 99 10.23 2.91 -13.22
CA ALA A 99 10.56 3.40 -14.54
C ALA A 99 12.03 3.80 -14.65
N VAL A 100 12.57 4.48 -13.63
CA VAL A 100 14.00 4.82 -13.56
C VAL A 100 14.87 3.56 -13.50
N GLU A 101 14.47 2.56 -12.71
CA GLU A 101 15.17 1.26 -12.66
C GLU A 101 15.19 0.58 -14.03
N ALA A 102 14.05 0.51 -14.71
CA ALA A 102 13.93 -0.10 -16.04
C ALA A 102 14.83 0.59 -17.08
N GLU A 103 14.89 1.92 -17.05
CA GLU A 103 15.76 2.73 -17.91
C GLU A 103 17.25 2.48 -17.65
N LEU A 104 17.64 2.35 -16.38
CA LEU A 104 19.00 2.03 -15.99
C LEU A 104 19.38 0.59 -16.37
N ALA A 105 18.49 -0.38 -16.15
CA ALA A 105 18.75 -1.79 -16.44
C ALA A 105 18.77 -2.10 -17.94
N GLY A 106 17.86 -1.48 -18.71
CA GLY A 106 17.68 -1.75 -20.13
C GLY A 106 18.53 -0.83 -21.01
N PRO A 107 17.99 0.27 -21.57
CA PRO A 107 18.65 1.09 -22.59
C PRO A 107 20.05 1.58 -22.23
N ARG A 108 20.31 1.84 -20.95
CA ARG A 108 21.58 2.41 -20.47
C ARG A 108 22.61 1.37 -20.07
N VAL A 109 22.20 0.11 -19.93
CA VAL A 109 23.05 -1.02 -19.53
C VAL A 109 23.86 -0.68 -18.26
N GLN A 110 23.17 -0.14 -17.24
CA GLN A 110 23.71 0.22 -15.92
C GLN A 110 23.16 -0.72 -14.82
N PRO A 111 23.45 -2.04 -14.87
CA PRO A 111 22.83 -3.03 -13.98
C PRO A 111 23.19 -2.81 -12.51
N LEU A 112 24.38 -2.29 -12.22
CA LEU A 112 24.78 -1.94 -10.85
C LEU A 112 23.89 -0.83 -10.30
N LEU A 113 23.69 0.27 -11.03
CA LEU A 113 22.82 1.36 -10.57
C LEU A 113 21.37 0.89 -10.44
N ALA A 114 20.86 0.12 -11.41
CA ALA A 114 19.52 -0.46 -11.32
C ALA A 114 19.35 -1.35 -10.07
N SER A 115 20.35 -2.17 -9.73
CA SER A 115 20.34 -2.99 -8.52
C SER A 115 20.23 -2.13 -7.25
N HIS A 116 20.97 -1.02 -7.16
CA HIS A 116 20.86 -0.11 -6.02
C HIS A 116 19.46 0.53 -5.92
N VAL A 117 18.87 0.91 -7.05
CA VAL A 117 17.50 1.45 -7.09
C VAL A 117 16.48 0.42 -6.63
N ARG A 118 16.64 -0.84 -7.04
CA ARG A 118 15.80 -1.94 -6.57
C ARG A 118 15.94 -2.17 -5.06
N SER A 119 17.15 -2.23 -4.53
CA SER A 119 17.39 -2.37 -3.09
C SER A 119 16.80 -1.20 -2.30
N LEU A 120 16.91 0.03 -2.81
CA LEU A 120 16.24 1.20 -2.23
C LEU A 120 14.72 1.00 -2.19
N GLN A 121 14.10 0.51 -3.26
CA GLN A 121 12.66 0.25 -3.31
C GLN A 121 12.22 -0.82 -2.29
N GLN A 122 13.02 -1.89 -2.10
CA GLN A 122 12.76 -2.93 -1.09
C GLN A 122 12.85 -2.39 0.34
N LEU A 123 13.81 -1.51 0.61
CA LEU A 123 13.92 -0.82 1.90
C LEU A 123 12.71 0.08 2.17
N GLU A 124 12.22 0.79 1.15
CA GLU A 124 11.01 1.62 1.27
C GLU A 124 9.75 0.78 1.54
N GLU A 125 9.61 -0.38 0.89
CA GLU A 125 8.52 -1.31 1.16
C GLU A 125 8.57 -1.87 2.59
N THR A 126 9.76 -2.28 3.03
CA THR A 126 9.99 -2.75 4.40
C THR A 126 9.62 -1.67 5.41
N ARG A 127 10.03 -0.42 5.15
CA ARG A 127 9.71 0.72 6.00
C ARG A 127 8.21 0.98 6.07
N LEU A 128 7.50 0.95 4.93
CA LEU A 128 6.04 1.09 4.91
C LEU A 128 5.35 0.02 5.76
N ALA A 129 5.76 -1.25 5.61
CA ALA A 129 5.21 -2.35 6.39
C ALA A 129 5.48 -2.18 7.90
N THR A 130 6.71 -1.82 8.28
CA THR A 130 7.06 -1.57 9.69
C THR A 130 6.26 -0.41 10.28
N VAL A 131 6.09 0.70 9.55
CA VAL A 131 5.29 1.84 10.01
C VAL A 131 3.82 1.45 10.20
N ALA A 132 3.24 0.70 9.26
CA ALA A 132 1.86 0.22 9.38
C ALA A 132 1.68 -0.68 10.61
N LEU A 133 2.62 -1.58 10.89
CA LEU A 133 2.61 -2.43 12.09
C LEU A 133 2.69 -1.61 13.38
N LEU A 134 3.58 -0.61 13.43
CA LEU A 134 3.71 0.27 14.59
C LEU A 134 2.42 1.06 14.86
N GLN A 135 1.77 1.55 13.80
CA GLN A 135 0.49 2.27 13.91
C GLN A 135 -0.65 1.36 14.36
N LEU A 136 -0.66 0.10 13.90
CA LEU A 136 -1.62 -0.90 14.36
C LEU A 136 -1.45 -1.18 15.85
N MET A 137 -0.22 -1.37 16.32
CA MET A 137 0.08 -1.59 17.75
C MET A 137 -0.30 -0.40 18.62
N GLY A 138 -0.23 0.83 18.10
CA GLY A 138 -0.65 2.05 18.80
C GLY A 138 -2.15 2.35 18.70
N ALA A 139 -2.92 1.50 18.01
CA ALA A 139 -4.33 1.78 17.73
C ALA A 139 -5.21 1.62 19.00
N PRO A 140 -6.11 2.57 19.28
CA PRO A 140 -6.94 2.57 20.48
C PRO A 140 -7.93 1.40 20.53
N GLU A 141 -8.26 0.80 19.38
CA GLU A 141 -9.13 -0.36 19.29
C GLU A 141 -8.51 -1.61 19.92
N LEU A 142 -7.18 -1.74 19.88
CA LEU A 142 -6.47 -2.86 20.51
C LEU A 142 -6.31 -2.64 22.02
N THR A 143 -6.05 -1.40 22.45
CA THR A 143 -5.88 -1.08 23.89
C THR A 143 -7.22 -1.06 24.65
N GLY A 144 -8.30 -0.56 24.04
CA GLY A 144 -9.64 -0.62 24.64
C GLY A 144 -10.18 -2.05 24.78
N GLN A 145 -9.75 -2.98 23.92
CA GLN A 145 -10.10 -4.39 24.03
C GLN A 145 -9.33 -5.07 25.19
N GLU A 146 -8.07 -4.71 25.42
CA GLU A 146 -7.30 -5.19 26.57
C GLU A 146 -7.86 -4.68 27.91
N ASP A 147 -8.24 -3.41 27.99
CA ASP A 147 -8.84 -2.81 29.19
C ASP A 147 -10.21 -3.39 29.51
N THR A 148 -11.04 -3.66 28.49
CA THR A 148 -12.36 -4.30 28.69
C THR A 148 -12.23 -5.75 29.13
N VAL A 149 -11.25 -6.50 28.59
CA VAL A 149 -10.94 -7.87 29.02
C VAL A 149 -10.38 -7.89 30.44
N GLN A 150 -9.48 -6.96 30.81
CA GLN A 150 -8.97 -6.83 32.17
C GLN A 150 -10.07 -6.44 33.16
N MET A 151 -10.94 -5.49 32.81
CA MET A 151 -12.11 -5.14 33.64
C MET A 151 -13.06 -6.32 33.83
N HIS A 152 -13.32 -7.12 32.78
CA HIS A 152 -14.14 -8.33 32.88
C HIS A 152 -13.50 -9.39 33.78
N GLN A 153 -12.18 -9.60 33.69
CA GLN A 153 -11.43 -10.52 34.55
C GLN A 153 -11.44 -10.08 36.03
N LEU A 154 -11.22 -8.78 36.30
CA LEU A 154 -11.33 -8.21 37.65
C LEU A 154 -12.72 -8.41 38.25
N LYS A 155 -13.78 -8.30 37.43
CA LYS A 155 -15.18 -8.48 37.85
C LYS A 155 -15.52 -9.95 38.13
N MET A 156 -14.97 -10.88 37.37
CA MET A 156 -15.09 -12.33 37.58
C MET A 156 -14.37 -12.79 38.87
N ASN A 157 -13.18 -12.21 39.14
CA ASN A 157 -12.36 -12.58 40.29
C ASN A 157 -12.78 -11.87 41.59
N SER A 158 -13.71 -10.90 41.51
CA SER A 158 -14.24 -10.15 42.65
C SER A 158 -15.60 -10.64 43.13
N HIS A 159 -16.05 -11.84 42.74
CA HIS A 159 -17.25 -12.42 43.36
C HIS A 159 -16.97 -12.74 44.84
N PRO A 160 -17.66 -12.07 45.79
CA PRO A 160 -17.46 -12.33 47.20
C PRO A 160 -18.08 -13.68 47.55
N LEU A 161 -17.33 -14.45 48.34
CA LEU A 161 -17.87 -15.53 49.16
C LEU A 161 -18.99 -14.95 50.04
N LEU A 162 -20.23 -15.23 49.66
CA LEU A 162 -21.38 -15.24 50.56
C LEU A 162 -22.12 -16.56 50.36
#